data_AF-A0A8E2JV25-F1
#
_entry.id   AF-A0A8E2JV25-F1
#
_cell.length_a   1.000
_cell.length_b   1.000
_cell.length_c   1.000
_cell.angle_alpha   90.00
_cell.angle_beta   90.00
_cell.angle_gamma   90.00
#
_symmetry.space_group_name_H-M   'P 1'
#
loop_
_entity.id
_entity.type
_entity.pdbx_description
1 polymer ?
#
loop_
_entity_poly.entity_id
_entity_poly.type
_entity_poly.pdbx_seq_one_letter_code
_entity_poly.pdbx_strand_id
1 'polypeptide(L)'
;MGQVSPESHVPAGELKQGAAVSHSAGGKIPYPKHVWSPAGGWYSQPSNWKVNTAIMGGVIFGIAALVFSVSAEREERTKFPEPGRFFPSRYWSRQIREHERAAKES
;
A
#
# COMPACT_ATOMS: atom_id res chain seq x y z
N MET A 1 59.83 -26.07 40.26
CA MET A 1 60.41 -24.78 39.84
C MET A 1 60.60 -24.86 38.32
N GLY A 2 59.98 -24.06 37.46
CA GLY A 2 59.19 -22.86 37.69
C GLY A 2 58.12 -22.68 36.61
N GLN A 3 57.17 -21.81 36.93
CA GLN A 3 56.21 -21.23 36.01
C GLN A 3 56.88 -20.23 35.05
N VAL A 4 56.31 -20.04 33.86
CA VAL A 4 55.72 -18.76 33.38
C VAL A 4 54.98 -18.98 32.04
N SER A 5 53.75 -18.45 31.92
CA SER A 5 52.99 -18.27 30.67
C SER A 5 53.11 -16.80 30.16
N PRO A 6 52.34 -16.33 29.16
CA PRO A 6 52.72 -16.27 27.74
C PRO A 6 52.76 -14.81 27.20
N GLU A 7 53.59 -14.51 26.19
CA GLU A 7 53.50 -13.23 25.47
C GLU A 7 52.85 -13.37 24.09
N SER A 8 51.89 -12.47 23.86
CA SER A 8 51.04 -12.30 22.70
C SER A 8 51.74 -11.49 21.59
N HIS A 9 51.77 -12.03 20.38
CA HIS A 9 51.91 -11.21 19.16
C HIS A 9 50.79 -11.54 18.19
N VAL A 10 49.69 -10.79 18.30
CA VAL A 10 48.66 -10.71 17.26
C VAL A 10 48.98 -9.46 16.43
N PRO A 11 49.28 -9.58 15.12
CA PRO A 11 49.56 -8.42 14.29
C PRO A 11 48.27 -7.61 14.05
N ALA A 12 48.40 -6.30 14.25
CA ALA A 12 47.36 -5.31 14.01
C ALA A 12 47.12 -5.11 12.51
N GLY A 13 45.84 -5.14 12.09
CA GLY A 13 45.42 -4.52 10.83
C GLY A 13 44.44 -5.31 9.97
N GLU A 14 43.19 -5.43 10.38
CA GLU A 14 42.07 -5.50 9.43
C GLU A 14 40.81 -4.89 10.07
N LEU A 15 40.74 -3.56 10.11
CA LEU A 15 39.49 -2.86 10.43
C LEU A 15 38.58 -2.93 9.20
N LYS A 16 37.61 -3.87 9.21
CA LYS A 16 36.52 -3.84 8.22
C LYS A 16 35.64 -2.63 8.47
N GLN A 17 35.75 -1.70 7.53
CA GLN A 17 34.91 -0.54 7.35
C GLN A 17 33.42 -0.94 7.26
N GLY A 18 32.57 -0.29 8.06
CA GLY A 18 31.12 -0.27 7.84
C GLY A 18 30.23 -0.97 8.86
N ALA A 19 30.43 -0.75 10.16
CA ALA A 19 29.34 -0.96 11.13
C ALA A 19 28.39 0.26 11.09
N ALA A 20 27.61 0.37 10.02
CA ALA A 20 26.38 1.15 10.10
C ALA A 20 25.54 0.53 11.22
N VAL A 21 25.32 1.28 12.30
CA VAL A 21 24.43 0.90 13.39
C VAL A 21 23.03 0.79 12.80
N SER A 22 22.68 -0.43 12.38
CA SER A 22 21.30 -0.80 12.09
C SER A 22 20.58 -0.78 13.44
N HIS A 23 19.63 0.14 13.61
CA HIS A 23 18.69 0.07 14.71
C HIS A 23 18.08 -1.33 14.70
N SER A 24 18.47 -2.17 15.66
CA SER A 24 17.97 -3.53 15.74
C SER A 24 16.47 -3.42 16.03
N ALA A 25 15.64 -3.73 15.02
CA ALA A 25 14.26 -4.10 15.25
C ALA A 25 14.32 -5.25 16.26
N GLY A 26 13.88 -5.01 17.51
CA GLY A 26 14.02 -5.93 18.62
C GLY A 26 13.76 -7.39 18.20
N GLY A 27 14.67 -8.29 18.59
CA GLY A 27 14.68 -9.67 18.10
C GLY A 27 13.33 -10.37 18.16
N LYS A 28 13.07 -11.26 17.18
CA LYS A 28 11.80 -12.01 17.11
C LYS A 28 11.68 -12.96 18.30
N ILE A 29 10.62 -12.82 19.09
CA ILE A 29 10.28 -13.75 20.18
C ILE A 29 9.86 -15.10 19.57
N PRO A 30 10.24 -16.27 20.12
CA PRO A 30 9.76 -17.56 19.65
C PRO A 30 8.23 -17.66 19.65
N TYR A 31 7.66 -18.29 18.62
CA TYR A 31 6.23 -18.47 18.45
C TYR A 31 5.90 -19.80 17.77
N PRO A 32 4.72 -20.38 18.00
CA PRO A 32 4.31 -21.64 17.37
C PRO A 32 4.14 -21.45 15.85
N LYS A 33 4.85 -22.25 15.06
CA LYS A 33 4.85 -22.15 13.58
C LYS A 33 3.65 -22.83 12.91
N HIS A 34 2.99 -23.75 13.61
CA HIS A 34 1.90 -24.56 13.09
C HIS A 34 0.51 -23.93 13.31
N VAL A 35 0.44 -22.78 13.99
CA VAL A 35 -0.81 -22.07 14.22
C VAL A 35 -1.10 -21.20 13.00
N TRP A 36 -2.29 -21.37 12.44
CA TRP A 36 -2.79 -20.58 11.31
C TRP A 36 -3.94 -19.68 11.75
N SER A 37 -3.99 -18.48 11.20
CA SER A 37 -5.10 -17.54 11.33
C SER A 37 -5.31 -16.83 9.99
N PRO A 38 -6.56 -16.51 9.62
CA PRO A 38 -6.87 -15.85 8.35
C PRO A 38 -6.23 -14.46 8.22
N ALA A 39 -5.97 -13.77 9.33
CA ALA A 39 -5.30 -12.45 9.32
C ALA A 39 -3.77 -12.55 9.27
N GLY A 40 -3.21 -13.76 9.33
CA GLY A 40 -1.78 -14.02 9.52
C GLY A 40 -1.44 -14.38 10.98
N GLY A 41 -0.16 -14.39 11.30
CA GLY A 41 0.37 -14.68 12.64
C GLY A 41 1.58 -13.81 13.00
N TRP A 42 2.38 -14.28 13.94
CA TRP A 42 3.55 -13.55 14.43
C TRP A 42 4.55 -13.19 13.33
N TYR A 43 4.84 -11.89 13.21
CA TYR A 43 5.82 -11.32 12.27
C TYR A 43 5.61 -11.78 10.82
N SER A 44 4.35 -11.83 10.37
CA SER A 44 4.00 -12.28 9.03
C SER A 44 4.62 -11.40 7.94
N GLN A 45 5.56 -11.96 7.19
CA GLN A 45 6.21 -11.30 6.06
C GLN A 45 6.35 -12.31 4.91
N PRO A 46 5.25 -12.64 4.21
CA PRO A 46 5.29 -13.56 3.10
C PRO A 46 6.14 -12.97 1.97
N SER A 47 6.88 -13.83 1.24
CA SER A 47 7.74 -13.40 0.13
C SER A 47 6.98 -12.65 -0.96
N ASN A 48 5.70 -12.99 -1.16
CA ASN A 48 4.87 -12.51 -2.26
C ASN A 48 3.93 -11.36 -1.86
N TRP A 49 4.18 -10.68 -0.73
CA TRP A 49 3.28 -9.63 -0.23
C TRP A 49 2.95 -8.55 -1.27
N LYS A 50 3.92 -8.16 -2.11
CA LYS A 50 3.73 -7.14 -3.15
C LYS A 50 2.70 -7.55 -4.19
N VAL A 51 2.81 -8.77 -4.70
CA VAL A 51 1.91 -9.29 -5.73
C VAL A 51 0.51 -9.50 -5.14
N ASN A 52 0.41 -10.06 -3.94
CA ASN A 52 -0.87 -10.26 -3.26
C ASN A 52 -1.60 -8.92 -3.03
N THR A 53 -0.87 -7.89 -2.58
CA THR A 53 -1.43 -6.55 -2.41
C THR A 53 -1.85 -5.94 -3.75
N ALA A 54 -1.05 -6.11 -4.81
CA ALA A 54 -1.40 -5.62 -6.14
C ALA A 54 -2.68 -6.26 -6.67
N ILE A 55 -2.85 -7.58 -6.50
CA ILE A 55 -4.06 -8.31 -6.89
C ILE A 55 -5.26 -7.79 -6.11
N MET A 56 -5.17 -7.73 -4.78
CA MET A 56 -6.28 -7.24 -3.94
C MET A 56 -6.64 -5.78 -4.25
N GLY A 57 -5.63 -4.93 -4.47
CA GLY A 57 -5.84 -3.55 -4.90
C GLY A 57 -6.56 -3.46 -6.25
N GLY A 58 -6.15 -4.29 -7.22
CA GLY A 58 -6.81 -4.38 -8.53
C GLY A 58 -8.28 -4.83 -8.43
N VAL A 59 -8.59 -5.81 -7.58
CA VAL A 59 -9.96 -6.26 -7.34
C VAL A 59 -10.82 -5.15 -6.73
N ILE A 60 -10.32 -4.51 -5.67
CA ILE A 60 -11.04 -3.41 -4.99
C ILE A 60 -11.29 -2.26 -5.98
N PHE A 61 -10.26 -1.87 -6.73
CA PHE A 61 -10.37 -0.82 -7.73
C PHE A 61 -11.38 -1.18 -8.82
N GLY A 62 -11.35 -2.42 -9.34
CA GLY A 62 -12.29 -2.90 -10.35
C GLY A 62 -13.74 -2.84 -9.88
N ILE A 63 -14.01 -3.30 -8.66
CA ILE A 63 -15.36 -3.22 -8.07
C ILE A 63 -15.79 -1.76 -7.89
N ALA A 64 -14.91 -0.91 -7.34
CA ALA A 64 -15.21 0.50 -7.14
C ALA A 64 -15.51 1.21 -8.46
N ALA A 65 -14.76 0.93 -9.53
CA ALA A 65 -14.98 1.48 -10.87
C ALA A 65 -16.34 1.07 -11.43
N LEU A 66 -16.72 -0.22 -11.33
CA LEU A 66 -18.03 -0.71 -11.80
C LEU A 66 -19.19 -0.05 -11.05
N VAL A 67 -19.12 -0.01 -9.71
CA VAL A 67 -20.14 0.62 -8.88
C VAL A 67 -20.23 2.12 -9.19
N PHE A 68 -19.09 2.79 -9.36
CA PHE A 68 -19.04 4.20 -9.74
C PHE A 68 -19.70 4.44 -11.11
N SER A 69 -19.41 3.62 -12.13
CA SER A 69 -20.03 3.74 -13.45
C SER A 69 -21.55 3.58 -13.39
N VAL A 70 -22.05 2.56 -12.67
CA VAL A 70 -23.49 2.37 -12.47
C VAL A 70 -24.11 3.54 -11.71
N SER A 71 -23.44 4.04 -10.68
CA SER A 71 -23.90 5.20 -9.90
C SER A 71 -23.99 6.47 -10.76
N ALA A 72 -22.99 6.74 -11.59
CA ALA A 72 -22.94 7.92 -12.46
C ALA A 72 -24.02 7.89 -13.57
N GLU A 73 -24.36 6.69 -14.05
CA GLU A 73 -25.41 6.46 -15.04
C GLU A 73 -26.82 6.68 -14.46
N ARG A 74 -27.02 6.25 -13.20
CA ARG A 74 -28.30 6.31 -12.47
C ARG A 74 -28.53 7.62 -11.70
N GLU A 75 -27.58 8.54 -11.77
CA GLU A 75 -27.66 9.79 -11.04
C GLU A 75 -28.68 10.74 -11.68
N GLU A 76 -29.82 10.92 -11.02
CA GLU A 76 -30.87 11.87 -11.40
C GLU A 76 -30.89 13.07 -10.45
N ARG A 77 -30.99 14.27 -11.02
CA ARG A 77 -31.11 15.55 -10.30
C ARG A 77 -32.40 16.25 -10.70
N THR A 78 -33.06 16.82 -9.69
CA THR A 78 -34.27 17.63 -9.87
C THR A 78 -33.96 19.08 -10.25
N LYS A 79 -32.79 19.58 -9.86
CA LYS A 79 -32.33 20.94 -10.19
C LYS A 79 -30.98 20.86 -10.87
N PHE A 80 -30.90 21.43 -12.07
CA PHE A 80 -29.63 21.60 -12.77
C PHE A 80 -28.84 22.79 -12.19
N PRO A 81 -27.50 22.67 -12.13
CA PRO A 81 -26.63 23.74 -11.69
C PRO A 81 -26.61 24.91 -12.68
N GLU A 82 -26.36 26.11 -12.15
CA GLU A 82 -26.27 27.33 -12.96
C GLU A 82 -25.09 27.26 -13.97
N PRO A 83 -25.26 27.83 -15.18
CA PRO A 83 -24.19 27.94 -16.15
C PRO A 83 -22.94 28.61 -15.54
N GLY A 84 -21.76 28.05 -15.79
CA GLY A 84 -20.48 28.60 -15.32
C GLY A 84 -20.06 28.20 -13.91
N ARG A 85 -20.93 27.62 -13.08
CA ARG A 85 -20.53 27.08 -11.76
C ARG A 85 -19.71 25.80 -11.91
N PHE A 86 -18.64 25.65 -11.12
CA PHE A 86 -17.86 24.40 -11.07
C PHE A 86 -18.51 23.37 -10.13
N PHE A 87 -18.59 22.13 -10.60
CA PHE A 87 -18.91 20.96 -9.80
C PHE A 87 -18.33 19.73 -10.51
N PRO A 88 -17.74 18.78 -9.77
CA PRO A 88 -16.93 17.73 -10.38
C PRO A 88 -17.78 16.67 -11.10
N SER A 89 -19.01 16.45 -10.64
CA SER A 89 -19.93 15.48 -11.26
C SER A 89 -20.35 15.81 -12.69
N ARG A 90 -20.09 17.05 -13.15
CA ARG A 90 -20.25 17.46 -14.56
C ARG A 90 -19.58 16.49 -15.53
N TYR A 91 -18.44 15.92 -15.14
CA TYR A 91 -17.63 15.11 -16.03
C TYR A 91 -18.14 13.67 -16.19
N TRP A 92 -18.92 13.15 -15.23
CA TRP A 92 -19.32 11.74 -15.22
C TRP A 92 -20.83 11.51 -15.17
N SER A 93 -21.61 12.36 -14.50
CA SER A 93 -23.06 12.18 -14.40
C SER A 93 -23.71 12.24 -15.78
N ARG A 94 -24.42 11.17 -16.15
CA ARG A 94 -25.10 11.08 -17.45
C ARG A 94 -26.07 12.23 -17.69
N GLN A 95 -26.97 12.46 -16.73
CA GLN A 95 -28.03 13.45 -16.84
C GLN A 95 -27.51 14.87 -17.11
N ILE A 96 -26.37 15.25 -16.49
CA ILE A 96 -25.74 16.57 -16.72
C ILE A 96 -25.10 16.64 -18.11
N ARG A 97 -24.36 15.60 -18.50
CA ARG A 97 -23.67 15.56 -19.80
C ARG A 97 -24.66 15.62 -20.96
N GLU A 98 -25.81 14.98 -20.83
CA GLU A 98 -26.90 15.04 -21.81
C GLU A 98 -27.56 16.43 -21.84
N HIS A 99 -27.91 16.99 -20.68
CA HIS A 99 -28.50 18.33 -20.58
C HIS A 99 -27.58 19.42 -21.17
N GLU A 100 -26.30 19.41 -20.83
CA GLU A 100 -25.32 20.38 -21.35
C GLU A 100 -25.00 20.18 -22.84
N ARG A 101 -25.21 18.99 -23.39
CA ARG A 101 -25.10 18.74 -24.84
C ARG A 101 -26.29 19.33 -25.58
N ALA A 102 -27.51 19.04 -25.13
CA ALA A 102 -28.74 19.54 -25.74
C ALA A 102 -28.77 21.08 -25.76
N ALA A 103 -28.32 21.73 -24.67
CA ALA A 103 -28.25 23.19 -24.58
C ALA A 103 -27.23 23.83 -25.54
N LYS A 104 -26.24 23.09 -26.06
CA LYS A 104 -25.27 23.58 -27.05
C LYS A 104 -25.76 23.42 -28.49
N GLU A 105 -26.69 22.50 -28.71
CA GLU A 105 -27.26 22.19 -30.03
C GLU A 105 -28.50 23.04 -30.36
N SER A 106 -29.04 23.75 -29.36
CA SER A 106 -30.16 24.71 -29.50
C SER A 106 -29.65 26.11 -29.79
#